data_AF-E8RQZ3-F1
#
_entry.id   AF-E8RQZ3-F1
#
_cell.length_a   1.000
_cell.length_b   1.000
_cell.length_c   1.000
_cell.angle_alpha   90.00
_cell.angle_beta   90.00
_cell.angle_gamma   90.00
#
_symmetry.space_group_name_H-M   'P 1'
#
loop_
_entity.id
_entity.type
_entity.pdbx_description
1 polymer ?
#
loop_
_entity_poly.entity_id
_entity_poly.type
_entity_poly.pdbx_seq_one_letter_code
_entity_poly.pdbx_strand_id
1 'polypeptide(L)'
;MRRLSFILGLSIGLSLYAAPPSWGAATDAQREAVKKLPHDLKNLMESAYYCRGLTGEKPYAEAKSLTLSVLSQLTDATMAERFVSEREKSFEADCPQEMRSTCWADYLDVPANESEVGAEECDIEQKLAMAAVVLTLQTIRGTSAGKN
;
A
#
# COMPACT_ATOMS: atom_id res chain seq x y z
N MET A 1 -74.05 -26.75 -16.58
CA MET A 1 -73.06 -25.94 -17.31
C MET A 1 -71.86 -25.70 -16.40
N ARG A 2 -70.62 -25.91 -16.93
CA ARG A 2 -69.29 -25.30 -16.64
C ARG A 2 -68.93 -24.91 -15.18
N ARG A 3 -67.71 -25.08 -14.65
CA ARG A 3 -66.41 -25.61 -15.08
C ARG A 3 -65.53 -25.72 -13.81
N LEU A 4 -64.65 -26.72 -13.75
CA LEU A 4 -63.49 -26.77 -12.85
C LEU A 4 -62.56 -25.56 -13.06
N SER A 5 -61.86 -25.13 -12.01
CA SER A 5 -60.56 -24.45 -12.14
C SER A 5 -59.69 -24.71 -10.89
N PHE A 6 -58.80 -25.69 -11.05
CA PHE A 6 -57.51 -25.79 -10.37
C PHE A 6 -56.64 -24.60 -10.78
N ILE A 7 -55.94 -23.96 -9.85
CA ILE A 7 -54.72 -23.22 -10.16
C ILE A 7 -53.63 -23.65 -9.17
N LEU A 8 -52.69 -24.44 -9.70
CA LEU A 8 -51.35 -24.62 -9.16
C LEU A 8 -50.64 -23.25 -9.15
N GLY A 9 -50.26 -22.78 -7.97
CA GLY A 9 -49.36 -21.63 -7.81
C GLY A 9 -47.94 -22.12 -7.62
N LEU A 10 -47.18 -22.11 -8.72
CA LEU A 10 -45.75 -22.39 -8.84
C LEU A 10 -44.93 -21.62 -7.78
N SER A 11 -44.29 -22.31 -6.83
CA SER A 11 -43.25 -21.72 -6.00
C SER A 11 -42.01 -21.47 -6.86
N ILE A 12 -41.83 -20.21 -7.25
CA ILE A 12 -40.67 -19.75 -8.02
C ILE A 12 -39.44 -19.89 -7.13
N GLY A 13 -38.61 -20.89 -7.44
CA GLY A 13 -37.27 -21.02 -6.91
C GLY A 13 -36.40 -19.87 -7.43
N LEU A 14 -35.97 -19.01 -6.52
CA LEU A 14 -35.00 -17.95 -6.76
C LEU A 14 -33.96 -17.99 -5.65
N SER A 15 -33.19 -19.08 -5.62
CA SER A 15 -31.86 -19.06 -5.01
C SER A 15 -30.83 -18.95 -6.12
N LEU A 16 -30.84 -17.81 -6.82
CA LEU A 16 -29.65 -17.30 -7.47
C LEU A 16 -28.67 -16.95 -6.33
N TYR A 17 -27.97 -17.95 -5.82
CA TYR A 17 -26.68 -17.69 -5.21
C TYR A 17 -25.83 -17.11 -6.34
N ALA A 18 -25.80 -15.77 -6.40
CA ALA A 18 -24.73 -15.06 -7.05
C ALA A 18 -23.46 -15.58 -6.40
N ALA A 19 -22.78 -16.50 -7.09
CA ALA A 19 -21.44 -16.91 -6.72
C ALA A 19 -20.64 -15.61 -6.55
N PRO A 20 -19.90 -15.44 -5.45
CA PRO A 20 -19.00 -14.30 -5.34
C PRO A 20 -18.16 -14.26 -6.62
N PRO A 21 -17.92 -13.06 -7.20
CA PRO A 21 -17.12 -12.95 -8.41
C PRO A 21 -15.88 -13.81 -8.22
N SER A 22 -15.68 -14.78 -9.13
CA SER A 22 -14.49 -15.59 -9.10
C SER A 22 -13.32 -14.64 -9.34
N TRP A 23 -12.69 -14.20 -8.25
CA TRP A 23 -11.28 -13.88 -8.30
C TRP A 23 -10.67 -15.17 -8.82
N GLY A 24 -10.39 -15.23 -10.13
CA GLY A 24 -9.68 -16.37 -10.70
C GLY A 24 -8.48 -16.66 -9.79
N ALA A 25 -8.21 -17.93 -9.52
CA ALA A 25 -7.17 -18.30 -8.56
C ALA A 25 -5.94 -17.43 -8.80
N ALA A 26 -5.57 -16.60 -7.80
CA ALA A 26 -4.48 -15.66 -7.95
C ALA A 26 -3.24 -16.41 -8.47
N THR A 27 -2.46 -15.78 -9.33
CA THR A 27 -1.17 -16.34 -9.77
C THR A 27 -0.19 -16.36 -8.59
N ASP A 28 0.87 -17.17 -8.68
CA ASP A 28 1.94 -17.14 -7.67
C ASP A 28 2.59 -15.76 -7.59
N ALA A 29 2.78 -15.09 -8.73
CA ALA A 29 3.28 -13.72 -8.78
C ALA A 29 2.38 -12.74 -8.01
N GLN A 30 1.06 -12.84 -8.15
CA GLN A 30 0.11 -12.03 -7.38
C GLN A 30 0.16 -12.34 -5.88
N ARG A 31 0.28 -13.61 -5.49
CA ARG A 31 0.41 -14.00 -4.08
C ARG A 31 1.68 -13.42 -3.45
N GLU A 32 2.81 -13.53 -4.14
CA GLU A 32 4.07 -12.98 -3.65
C GLU A 32 4.05 -11.44 -3.61
N ALA A 33 3.42 -10.79 -4.59
CA ALA A 33 3.24 -9.34 -4.57
C ALA A 33 2.40 -8.86 -3.37
N VAL A 34 1.31 -9.56 -3.03
CA VAL A 34 0.52 -9.25 -1.82
C VAL A 34 1.38 -9.38 -0.55
N LYS A 35 2.23 -10.42 -0.46
CA LYS A 35 3.14 -10.60 0.69
C LYS A 35 4.22 -9.53 0.77
N LYS A 36 4.70 -9.03 -0.39
CA LYS A 36 5.74 -7.99 -0.47
C LYS A 36 5.22 -6.59 -0.16
N LEU A 37 3.94 -6.32 -0.44
CA LEU A 37 3.36 -4.98 -0.35
C LEU A 37 3.56 -4.28 1.02
N PRO A 38 3.37 -4.93 2.18
CA PRO A 38 3.64 -4.26 3.47
C PRO A 38 5.10 -3.80 3.61
N HIS A 39 6.05 -4.56 3.05
CA HIS A 39 7.46 -4.18 3.06
C HIS A 39 7.72 -2.96 2.15
N ASP A 40 7.18 -2.96 0.93
CA ASP A 40 7.34 -1.82 0.01
C ASP A 40 6.70 -0.54 0.59
N LEU A 41 5.53 -0.65 1.22
CA LEU A 41 4.87 0.47 1.91
C LEU A 41 5.65 0.97 3.14
N LYS A 42 6.27 0.05 3.90
CA LYS A 42 7.22 0.42 4.97
C LYS A 42 8.35 1.26 4.38
N ASN A 43 9.03 0.76 3.36
CA ASN A 43 10.21 1.42 2.78
C ASN A 43 9.86 2.81 2.23
N LEU A 44 8.67 2.97 1.63
CA LEU A 44 8.19 4.28 1.20
C LEU A 44 8.00 5.26 2.36
N MET A 45 7.37 4.81 3.46
CA MET A 45 7.21 5.66 4.64
C MET A 45 8.55 5.96 5.32
N GLU A 46 9.43 4.97 5.36
CA GLU A 46 10.75 5.03 6.00
C GLU A 46 11.65 6.05 5.30
N SER A 47 11.80 5.93 3.98
CA SER A 47 12.61 6.88 3.19
C SER A 47 12.06 8.29 3.29
N ALA A 48 10.73 8.46 3.20
CA ALA A 48 10.09 9.76 3.36
C ALA A 48 10.28 10.35 4.77
N TYR A 49 10.26 9.51 5.81
CA TYR A 49 10.42 9.95 7.20
C TYR A 49 11.87 10.39 7.49
N TYR A 50 12.87 9.57 7.14
CA TYR A 50 14.27 9.91 7.43
C TYR A 50 14.78 11.08 6.60
N CYS A 51 14.26 11.25 5.37
CA CYS A 51 14.63 12.34 4.47
C CYS A 51 13.87 13.66 4.69
N ARG A 52 12.93 13.73 5.64
CA ARG A 52 12.09 14.93 5.83
C ARG A 52 12.88 16.20 6.23
N GLY A 53 14.08 16.04 6.81
CA GLY A 53 14.98 17.13 7.11
C GLY A 53 15.50 17.88 5.88
N LEU A 54 15.57 17.20 4.72
CA LEU A 54 16.01 17.78 3.44
C LEU A 54 14.83 18.02 2.48
N THR A 55 13.84 17.14 2.49
CA THR A 55 12.72 17.13 1.53
C THR A 55 11.44 17.81 2.05
N GLY A 56 11.40 18.14 3.34
CA GLY A 56 10.23 18.70 4.02
C GLY A 56 9.23 17.63 4.47
N GLU A 57 8.13 18.07 5.10
CA GLU A 57 7.14 17.17 5.72
C GLU A 57 6.15 16.56 4.72
N LYS A 58 5.97 17.21 3.57
CA LYS A 58 4.94 16.83 2.59
C LYS A 58 5.12 15.41 2.04
N PRO A 59 6.32 14.96 1.61
CA PRO A 59 6.51 13.60 1.13
C PRO A 59 6.11 12.53 2.15
N TYR A 60 6.43 12.74 3.44
CA TYR A 60 6.04 11.80 4.48
C TYR A 60 4.52 11.74 4.69
N ALA A 61 3.85 12.89 4.70
CA ALA A 61 2.39 12.95 4.80
C ALA A 61 1.71 12.21 3.62
N GLU A 62 2.24 12.37 2.40
CA GLU A 62 1.75 11.67 1.20
C GLU A 62 2.00 10.16 1.27
N ALA A 63 3.20 9.73 1.67
CA ALA A 63 3.55 8.33 1.89
C ALA A 63 2.63 7.67 2.92
N LYS A 64 2.42 8.33 4.07
CA LYS A 64 1.51 7.88 5.13
C LYS A 64 0.07 7.73 4.63
N SER A 65 -0.43 8.75 3.92
CA SER A 65 -1.78 8.74 3.34
C SER A 65 -1.96 7.61 2.32
N LEU A 66 -0.97 7.40 1.44
CA LEU A 66 -0.98 6.31 0.46
C LEU A 66 -1.01 4.94 1.16
N THR A 67 -0.15 4.73 2.15
CA THR A 67 -0.10 3.47 2.92
C THR A 67 -1.44 3.18 3.59
N LEU A 68 -2.06 4.16 4.25
CA LEU A 68 -3.39 4.01 4.83
C LEU A 68 -4.43 3.63 3.78
N SER A 69 -4.46 4.35 2.66
CA SER A 69 -5.42 4.12 1.57
C SER A 69 -5.28 2.74 0.94
N VAL A 70 -4.05 2.29 0.69
CA VAL A 70 -3.76 0.97 0.10
C VAL A 70 -4.13 -0.15 1.06
N LEU A 71 -3.68 -0.09 2.32
CA LEU A 71 -3.95 -1.15 3.28
C LEU A 71 -5.42 -1.22 3.67
N SER A 72 -6.13 -0.08 3.74
CA SER A 72 -7.57 -0.06 4.03
C SER A 72 -8.40 -0.72 2.92
N GLN A 73 -7.90 -0.76 1.68
CA GLN A 73 -8.56 -1.47 0.57
C GLN A 73 -8.32 -2.99 0.60
N LEU A 74 -7.24 -3.45 1.23
CA LEU A 74 -6.84 -4.86 1.27
C LEU A 74 -7.19 -5.54 2.60
N THR A 75 -7.39 -4.75 3.64
CA THR A 75 -7.68 -5.19 5.01
C THR A 75 -8.85 -4.38 5.56
N ASP A 76 -8.82 -3.98 6.83
CA ASP A 76 -9.73 -3.03 7.43
C ASP A 76 -8.97 -1.76 7.88
N ALA A 77 -9.71 -0.68 8.13
CA ALA A 77 -9.13 0.61 8.51
C ALA A 77 -8.31 0.53 9.81
N THR A 78 -8.75 -0.27 10.78
CA THR A 78 -8.06 -0.43 12.08
C THR A 78 -6.70 -1.12 11.90
N MET A 79 -6.62 -2.13 11.03
CA MET A 79 -5.37 -2.79 10.69
C MET A 79 -4.41 -1.86 9.96
N ALA A 80 -4.91 -1.06 9.02
CA ALA A 80 -4.12 -0.07 8.29
C ALA A 80 -3.56 1.01 9.24
N GLU A 81 -4.39 1.56 10.12
CA GLU A 81 -3.99 2.54 11.13
C GLU A 81 -2.95 1.97 12.09
N ARG A 82 -3.15 0.74 12.57
CA ARG A 82 -2.19 0.06 13.44
C ARG A 82 -0.83 -0.11 12.75
N PHE A 83 -0.82 -0.58 11.51
CA PHE A 83 0.42 -0.72 10.73
C PHE A 83 1.18 0.62 10.68
N VAL A 84 0.49 1.69 10.28
CA VAL A 84 1.09 3.02 10.15
C VAL A 84 1.60 3.54 11.49
N SER A 85 0.80 3.42 12.56
CA SER A 85 1.18 3.86 13.91
C SER A 85 2.40 3.10 14.45
N GLU A 86 2.46 1.78 14.26
CA GLU A 86 3.60 0.97 14.68
C GLU A 86 4.88 1.31 13.90
N ARG A 87 4.76 1.60 12.60
CA ARG A 87 5.91 2.03 11.78
C ARG A 87 6.40 3.41 12.19
N GLU A 88 5.49 4.38 12.35
CA GLU A 88 5.82 5.74 12.77
C GLU A 88 6.49 5.78 14.14
N LYS A 89 5.99 4.99 15.10
CA LYS A 89 6.64 4.85 16.41
C LYS A 89 8.05 4.26 16.30
N SER A 90 8.27 3.30 15.40
CA SER A 90 9.61 2.76 15.14
C SER A 90 10.53 3.83 14.57
N PHE A 91 10.08 4.56 13.55
CA PHE A 91 10.88 5.60 12.92
C PHE A 91 11.16 6.77 13.87
N GLU A 92 10.25 7.10 14.78
CA GLU A 92 10.45 8.11 15.81
C GLU A 92 11.44 7.69 16.88
N ALA A 93 11.49 6.40 17.23
CA ALA A 93 12.50 5.86 18.13
C ALA A 93 13.92 5.94 17.51
N ASP A 94 14.02 5.72 16.20
CA ASP A 94 15.30 5.71 15.47
C ASP A 94 15.73 7.14 15.05
N CYS A 95 14.78 7.98 14.67
CA CYS A 95 14.97 9.38 14.27
C CYS A 95 13.93 10.28 14.97
N PRO A 96 14.24 10.68 16.22
CA PRO A 96 13.36 11.57 16.97
C PRO A 96 13.36 12.99 16.35
N GLN A 97 12.39 13.81 16.75
CA GLN A 97 12.16 15.11 16.13
C GLN A 97 13.38 16.04 16.19
N GLU A 98 14.13 15.99 17.29
CA GLU A 98 15.35 16.76 17.52
C GLU A 98 16.52 16.37 16.60
N MET A 99 16.52 15.16 16.03
CA MET A 99 17.57 14.67 15.11
C MET A 99 17.17 14.78 13.64
N ARG A 100 15.95 15.26 13.36
CA ARG A 100 15.34 15.28 12.02
C ARG A 100 16.22 15.87 10.92
N SER A 101 17.05 16.87 11.23
CA SER A 101 17.93 17.54 10.28
C SER A 101 19.11 16.67 9.80
N THR A 102 19.40 15.56 10.48
CA THR A 102 20.58 14.72 10.18
C THR A 102 20.26 13.24 9.99
N CYS A 103 19.05 12.76 10.29
CA CYS A 103 18.74 11.33 10.18
C CYS A 103 18.94 10.72 8.78
N TRP A 104 18.80 11.55 7.73
CA TRP A 104 19.08 11.14 6.36
C TRP A 104 20.53 10.68 6.16
N ALA A 105 21.48 11.24 6.93
CA ALA A 105 22.90 10.95 6.80
C ALA A 105 23.19 9.50 7.18
N ASP A 106 22.68 9.05 8.33
CA ASP A 106 22.81 7.67 8.78
C ASP A 106 21.96 6.71 7.92
N TYR A 107 20.77 7.16 7.49
CA TYR A 107 19.88 6.35 6.66
C TYR A 107 20.46 6.04 5.27
N LEU A 108 21.11 7.03 4.64
CA LEU A 108 21.69 6.92 3.30
C LEU A 108 23.18 6.54 3.30
N ASP A 109 23.82 6.47 4.47
CA ASP A 109 25.27 6.35 4.62
C ASP A 109 26.02 7.48 3.87
N VAL A 110 25.51 8.71 4.01
CA VAL A 110 26.07 9.93 3.41
C VAL A 110 26.51 10.89 4.53
N PRO A 111 27.71 11.50 4.47
CA PRO A 111 28.13 12.46 5.48
C PRO A 111 27.16 13.64 5.65
N ALA A 112 26.84 13.99 6.90
CA ALA A 112 25.86 15.05 7.21
C ALA A 112 26.23 16.45 6.69
N ASN A 113 27.50 16.69 6.34
CA ASN A 113 27.98 17.93 5.74
C ASN A 113 27.79 17.97 4.22
N GLU A 114 27.32 16.90 3.59
CA GLU A 114 27.05 16.79 2.15
C GLU A 114 25.55 16.86 1.86
N SER A 115 24.87 17.90 2.38
CA SER A 115 23.40 18.02 2.30
C SER A 115 22.85 18.09 0.87
N GLU A 116 23.61 18.58 -0.10
CA GLU A 116 23.20 18.58 -1.52
C GLU A 116 23.15 17.16 -2.08
N VAL A 117 24.18 16.35 -1.82
CA VAL A 117 24.22 14.92 -2.18
C VAL A 117 23.11 14.17 -1.44
N GLY A 118 22.97 14.41 -0.15
CA GLY A 118 21.90 13.82 0.66
C GLY A 118 20.50 14.14 0.12
N ALA A 119 20.28 15.34 -0.43
CA ALA A 119 18.99 15.72 -0.98
C ALA A 119 18.69 14.98 -2.30
N GLU A 120 19.70 14.81 -3.15
CA GLU A 120 19.61 14.03 -4.39
C GLU A 120 19.33 12.56 -4.10
N GLU A 121 20.10 11.95 -3.20
CA GLU A 121 19.93 10.54 -2.80
C GLU A 121 18.57 10.31 -2.12
N CYS A 122 18.12 11.24 -1.28
CA CYS A 122 16.77 11.20 -0.71
C CYS A 122 15.67 11.21 -1.78
N ASP A 123 15.80 12.03 -2.82
CA ASP A 123 14.84 12.07 -3.93
C ASP A 123 14.86 10.77 -4.75
N ILE A 124 16.05 10.20 -4.99
CA ILE A 124 16.22 8.90 -5.67
C ILE A 124 15.55 7.78 -4.85
N GLU A 125 15.87 7.64 -3.56
CA GLU A 125 15.34 6.60 -2.70
C GLU A 125 13.81 6.69 -2.54
N GLN A 126 13.26 7.89 -2.39
CA GLN A 126 11.81 8.09 -2.35
C GLN A 126 11.12 7.66 -3.66
N LYS A 127 11.73 7.99 -4.82
CA LYS A 127 11.21 7.57 -6.13
C LYS A 127 11.29 6.06 -6.32
N LEU A 128 12.39 5.43 -5.93
CA LEU A 128 12.56 3.97 -5.99
C LEU A 128 11.55 3.24 -5.10
N ALA A 129 11.35 3.73 -3.87
CA ALA A 129 10.36 3.17 -2.95
C ALA A 129 8.93 3.30 -3.49
N MET A 130 8.58 4.47 -4.05
CA MET A 130 7.27 4.66 -4.70
C MET A 130 7.11 3.75 -5.92
N ALA A 131 8.13 3.64 -6.77
CA ALA A 131 8.11 2.75 -7.93
C ALA A 131 7.90 1.29 -7.52
N ALA A 132 8.53 0.83 -6.43
CA ALA A 132 8.33 -0.51 -5.89
C ALA A 132 6.87 -0.74 -5.47
N VAL A 133 6.27 0.21 -4.74
CA VAL A 133 4.83 0.14 -4.38
C VAL A 133 3.95 0.07 -5.64
N VAL A 134 4.20 0.91 -6.63
CA VAL A 134 3.44 0.93 -7.89
C VAL A 134 3.55 -0.40 -8.63
N LEU A 135 4.76 -0.94 -8.80
CA LEU A 135 4.99 -2.22 -9.47
C LEU A 135 4.32 -3.39 -8.73
N THR A 136 4.38 -3.38 -7.40
CA THR A 136 3.71 -4.39 -6.57
C THR A 136 2.19 -4.31 -6.72
N LEU A 137 1.60 -3.11 -6.68
CA LEU A 137 0.16 -2.92 -6.92
C LEU A 137 -0.27 -3.31 -8.33
N GLN A 138 0.53 -2.99 -9.35
CA GLN A 138 0.29 -3.40 -10.74
C GLN A 138 0.31 -4.93 -10.88
N THR A 139 1.25 -5.59 -10.23
CA THR A 139 1.35 -7.06 -10.21
C THR A 139 0.11 -7.67 -9.55
N ILE A 140 -0.32 -7.15 -8.41
CA ILE A 140 -1.55 -7.59 -7.71
C ILE A 140 -2.77 -7.46 -8.63
N ARG A 141 -2.92 -6.32 -9.33
CA ARG A 141 -4.04 -6.06 -10.25
C ARG A 141 -3.99 -6.87 -11.54
N GLY A 142 -2.90 -7.61 -11.80
CA GLY A 142 -2.72 -8.34 -13.06
C GLY A 142 -2.44 -7.42 -14.25
N THR A 143 -2.10 -6.15 -14.01
CA THR A 143 -1.70 -5.17 -15.02
C THR A 143 -0.18 -5.20 -15.14
N SER A 144 0.41 -6.29 -15.61
CA SER A 144 1.81 -6.25 -16.02
C SER A 144 1.90 -5.41 -17.29
N ALA A 145 2.62 -4.29 -17.23
CA ALA A 145 3.06 -3.58 -18.43
C ALA A 145 3.87 -4.57 -19.31
N GLY A 146 3.41 -4.82 -20.53
CA GLY A 146 4.14 -5.63 -21.52
C GLY A 146 3.49 -6.96 -21.88
N LYS A 147 2.46 -6.91 -22.72
CA LYS A 147 2.38 -7.81 -23.88
C LYS A 147 2.53 -6.94 -25.12
N ASN A 148 3.77 -6.78 -25.58
CA ASN A 148 4.11 -6.42 -26.95
C ASN A 148 4.85 -7.61 -27.55
#